data_AF-A0A0E3P4G0-F1
#
_entry.id   AF-A0A0E3P4G0-F1
#
_cell.length_a   1.000
_cell.length_b   1.000
_cell.length_c   1.000
_cell.angle_alpha   90.00
_cell.angle_beta   90.00
_cell.angle_gamma   90.00
#
_symmetry.space_group_name_H-M   'P 1'
#
loop_
_entity.id
_entity.type
_entity.pdbx_description
1 polymer ?
#
loop_
_entity_poly.entity_id
_entity_poly.type
_entity_poly.pdbx_seq_one_letter_code
_entity_poly.pdbx_strand_id
1 'polypeptide(L)'
;MEKLEEIIDVLDQMKNIIRFVHLGDIPENDLEIDLWAELDLASADVYGILTRYSDVESSRKVKREEIDFLVSVRLKNLNDLSAKINLEDYPHMEINFLIISYTIKILERYYKLINEGNIN
;
A
#
# COMPACT_ATOMS: atom_id res chain seq x y z
N MET A 1 16.56 -15.11 -10.52
CA MET A 1 17.24 -14.10 -9.68
C MET A 1 16.99 -12.70 -10.25
N GLU A 2 17.37 -12.42 -11.50
CA GLU A 2 17.11 -11.14 -12.20
C GLU A 2 15.66 -10.62 -12.09
N LYS A 3 14.65 -11.47 -12.35
CA LYS A 3 13.23 -11.06 -12.22
C LYS A 3 12.82 -10.64 -10.80
N LEU A 4 13.46 -11.16 -9.76
CA LEU A 4 13.17 -10.77 -8.38
C LEU A 4 13.82 -9.43 -8.05
N GLU A 5 15.00 -9.16 -8.61
CA GLU A 5 15.70 -7.87 -8.47
C GLU A 5 14.89 -6.76 -9.15
N GLU A 6 14.38 -7.00 -10.36
CA GLU A 6 13.46 -6.06 -11.03
C GLU A 6 12.21 -5.76 -10.19
N ILE A 7 11.65 -6.78 -9.51
CA ILE A 7 10.49 -6.62 -8.63
C ILE A 7 10.84 -5.75 -7.42
N ILE A 8 12.01 -5.98 -6.82
CA ILE A 8 12.52 -5.19 -5.70
C ILE A 8 12.72 -3.73 -6.12
N ASP A 9 13.25 -3.48 -7.31
CA ASP A 9 13.41 -2.13 -7.85
C ASP A 9 12.06 -1.42 -8.03
N VAL A 10 11.04 -2.13 -8.53
CA VAL A 10 9.67 -1.60 -8.61
C VAL A 10 9.12 -1.26 -7.22
N LEU A 11 9.33 -2.13 -6.23
CA LEU A 11 8.90 -1.89 -4.86
C LEU A 11 9.65 -0.71 -4.21
N ASP A 12 10.93 -0.52 -4.51
CA ASP A 12 11.69 0.64 -4.07
C ASP A 12 11.16 1.95 -4.69
N GLN A 13 10.79 1.93 -5.98
CA GLN A 13 10.12 3.07 -6.62
C GLN A 13 8.78 3.38 -5.94
N MET A 14 7.97 2.35 -5.65
CA MET A 14 6.71 2.53 -4.91
C MET A 14 6.92 3.11 -3.52
N LYS A 15 7.97 2.69 -2.82
CA LYS A 15 8.36 3.26 -1.52
C LYS A 15 8.62 4.76 -1.63
N ASN A 16 9.33 5.17 -2.68
CA ASN A 16 9.62 6.58 -2.91
C ASN A 16 8.34 7.37 -3.23
N ILE A 17 7.43 6.82 -4.04
CA ILE A 17 6.13 7.46 -4.34
C ILE A 17 5.29 7.62 -3.07
N ILE A 18 5.21 6.59 -2.23
CA ILE A 18 4.41 6.63 -0.99
C ILE A 18 4.89 7.69 0.00
N ARG A 19 6.18 8.07 0.01
CA ARG A 19 6.65 9.20 0.84
C ARG A 19 6.03 10.53 0.46
N PHE A 20 5.47 10.65 -0.75
CA PHE A 20 4.80 11.83 -1.25
C PHE A 20 3.27 11.71 -1.21
N VAL A 21 2.75 10.57 -0.78
CA VAL A 21 1.36 10.48 -0.32
C VAL A 21 1.30 11.28 0.99
N HIS A 22 0.31 12.18 1.12
CA HIS A 22 0.07 13.18 2.20
C HIS A 22 0.27 14.65 1.81
N LEU A 23 0.14 15.01 0.53
CA LEU A 23 0.26 16.40 0.07
C LEU A 23 -1.04 17.21 0.04
N GLY A 24 -2.04 16.86 0.87
CA GLY A 24 -3.34 17.52 0.87
C GLY A 24 -3.82 17.91 2.26
N ASP A 25 -4.73 18.89 2.30
CA ASP A 25 -5.38 19.33 3.53
C ASP A 25 -6.29 18.23 4.10
N ILE A 26 -6.40 18.23 5.43
CA ILE A 26 -7.33 17.34 6.14
C ILE A 26 -8.75 17.89 5.89
N PRO A 27 -9.68 17.05 5.41
CA PRO A 27 -11.07 17.47 5.21
C PRO A 27 -11.75 17.82 6.54
N GLU A 28 -12.81 18.61 6.49
CA GLU A 28 -13.51 19.11 7.69
C GLU A 28 -14.68 18.21 8.13
N ASN A 29 -15.21 17.38 7.23
CA ASN A 29 -16.36 16.53 7.49
C ASN A 29 -15.94 15.18 8.07
N ASP A 30 -16.72 14.67 9.03
CA ASP A 30 -16.41 13.44 9.77
C ASP A 30 -16.10 12.23 8.87
N LEU A 31 -16.89 12.02 7.80
CA LEU A 31 -16.74 10.86 6.92
C LEU A 31 -15.44 10.93 6.10
N GLU A 32 -15.12 12.11 5.58
CA GLU A 32 -13.89 12.35 4.84
C GLU A 32 -12.67 12.33 5.76
N ILE A 33 -12.81 12.76 7.02
CA ILE A 33 -11.77 12.61 8.06
C ILE A 33 -11.49 11.13 8.31
N ASP A 34 -12.52 10.28 8.41
CA ASP A 34 -12.34 8.84 8.59
C ASP A 34 -11.56 8.22 7.42
N LEU A 35 -11.90 8.58 6.17
CA LEU A 35 -11.13 8.12 5.01
C LEU A 35 -9.69 8.64 5.04
N TRP A 36 -9.50 9.92 5.38
CA TRP A 36 -8.16 10.52 5.48
C TRP A 36 -7.30 9.81 6.52
N ALA A 37 -7.87 9.50 7.70
CA ALA A 37 -7.18 8.77 8.76
C ALA A 37 -6.84 7.34 8.34
N GLU A 38 -7.74 6.64 7.63
CA GLU A 38 -7.43 5.30 7.11
C GLU A 38 -6.34 5.35 6.02
N LEU A 39 -6.31 6.39 5.18
CA LEU A 39 -5.23 6.61 4.21
C LEU A 39 -3.89 6.83 4.92
N ASP A 40 -3.85 7.60 6.01
CA ASP A 40 -2.64 7.81 6.81
C ASP A 40 -2.12 6.50 7.43
N LEU A 41 -3.00 5.75 8.07
CA LEU A 41 -2.65 4.47 8.67
C LEU A 41 -2.18 3.44 7.61
N ALA A 42 -2.90 3.34 6.50
CA ALA A 42 -2.54 2.44 5.41
C ALA A 42 -1.21 2.84 4.74
N SER A 43 -0.94 4.14 4.56
CA SER A 43 0.33 4.60 3.99
C SER A 43 1.52 4.23 4.89
N ALA A 44 1.37 4.41 6.21
CA ALA A 44 2.40 4.09 7.18
C ALA A 44 2.71 2.58 7.20
N ASP A 45 1.68 1.74 7.22
CA ASP A 45 1.81 0.28 7.21
C ASP A 45 2.46 -0.20 5.91
N VAL A 46 2.00 0.31 4.76
CA VAL A 46 2.57 -0.02 3.45
C VAL A 46 4.03 0.42 3.35
N TYR A 47 4.36 1.64 3.78
CA TYR A 47 5.72 2.15 3.80
C TYR A 47 6.63 1.27 4.66
N GLY A 48 6.18 0.90 5.86
CA GLY A 48 6.90 0.00 6.78
C GLY A 48 7.16 -1.38 6.18
N ILE A 49 6.27 -1.90 5.34
CA ILE A 49 6.49 -3.15 4.61
C ILE A 49 7.49 -2.93 3.46
N LEU A 50 7.31 -1.90 2.64
CA LEU A 50 8.18 -1.61 1.49
C LEU A 50 9.64 -1.39 1.88
N THR A 51 9.92 -0.77 3.04
CA THR A 51 11.29 -0.58 3.54
C THR A 51 12.04 -1.90 3.76
N ARG A 52 11.34 -3.03 3.90
CA ARG A 52 11.93 -4.36 4.09
C ARG A 52 12.15 -5.13 2.80
N TYR A 53 11.60 -4.65 1.68
CA TYR A 53 11.89 -5.14 0.33
C TYR A 53 13.15 -4.48 -0.25
N SER A 54 14.23 -4.38 0.52
CA SER A 54 15.51 -3.79 0.05
C SER A 54 16.31 -4.72 -0.86
N ASP A 55 16.12 -6.02 -0.68
CA ASP A 55 16.84 -7.10 -1.36
C ASP A 55 16.06 -8.42 -1.19
N VAL A 56 16.46 -9.47 -1.92
CA VAL A 56 15.74 -10.76 -1.93
C VAL A 56 15.73 -11.42 -0.54
N GLU A 57 16.83 -11.34 0.20
CA GLU A 57 16.96 -11.99 1.51
C GLU A 57 16.08 -11.29 2.56
N SER A 58 16.11 -9.97 2.58
CA SER A 58 15.27 -9.14 3.45
C SER A 58 13.79 -9.28 3.13
N SER A 59 13.44 -9.39 1.84
CA SER A 59 12.04 -9.58 1.39
C SER A 59 11.40 -10.85 1.95
N ARG A 60 12.18 -11.92 2.17
CA ARG A 60 11.69 -13.17 2.78
C ARG A 60 11.32 -13.05 4.26
N LYS A 61 11.68 -11.94 4.92
CA LYS A 61 11.35 -11.66 6.32
C LYS A 61 9.97 -11.02 6.48
N VAL A 62 9.36 -10.55 5.40
CA VAL A 62 7.98 -10.07 5.40
C VAL A 62 7.07 -11.24 5.69
N LYS A 63 6.20 -11.08 6.69
CA LYS A 63 5.35 -12.18 7.16
C LYS A 63 3.99 -12.14 6.48
N ARG A 64 3.37 -13.31 6.35
CA ARG A 64 2.05 -13.46 5.74
C ARG A 64 1.02 -12.58 6.43
N GLU A 65 1.05 -12.56 7.76
CA GLU A 65 0.06 -11.87 8.58
C GLU A 65 0.05 -10.35 8.31
N GLU A 66 1.20 -9.78 7.94
CA GLU A 66 1.33 -8.37 7.61
C GLU A 66 0.65 -8.05 6.27
N ILE A 67 0.81 -8.93 5.28
CA ILE A 67 0.15 -8.82 3.98
C ILE A 67 -1.36 -9.08 4.11
N ASP A 68 -1.74 -10.12 4.85
CA ASP A 68 -3.14 -10.45 5.11
C ASP A 68 -3.85 -9.30 5.84
N PHE A 69 -3.16 -8.61 6.77
CA PHE A 69 -3.67 -7.41 7.44
C PHE A 69 -3.87 -6.24 6.46
N LEU A 70 -2.89 -5.94 5.61
CA LEU A 70 -3.04 -4.91 4.58
C LEU A 70 -4.27 -5.16 3.69
N VAL A 71 -4.48 -6.41 3.25
CA VAL A 71 -5.57 -6.75 2.33
C VAL A 71 -6.92 -6.78 3.06
N SER A 72 -7.00 -7.51 4.17
CA SER A 72 -8.27 -7.82 4.83
C SER A 72 -8.79 -6.67 5.70
N VAL A 73 -7.89 -5.79 6.15
CA VAL A 73 -8.23 -4.64 7.01
C VAL A 73 -8.07 -3.34 6.24
N ARG A 74 -6.84 -2.97 5.86
CA ARG A 74 -6.58 -1.63 5.27
C ARG A 74 -7.30 -1.41 3.95
N LEU A 75 -7.06 -2.29 2.97
CA LEU A 75 -7.68 -2.17 1.66
C LEU A 75 -9.21 -2.30 1.73
N LYS A 76 -9.71 -3.17 2.62
CA LYS A 76 -11.16 -3.29 2.86
C LYS A 76 -11.74 -1.98 3.39
N ASN A 77 -11.16 -1.41 4.44
CA ASN A 77 -11.61 -0.15 5.03
C ASN A 77 -11.57 1.00 4.01
N LEU A 78 -10.47 1.11 3.26
CA LEU A 78 -10.32 2.12 2.21
C LEU A 78 -11.44 2.01 1.15
N ASN A 79 -11.76 0.81 0.69
CA ASN A 79 -12.84 0.60 -0.28
C ASN A 79 -14.23 0.90 0.33
N ASP A 80 -14.46 0.46 1.57
CA ASP A 80 -15.74 0.66 2.26
C ASP A 80 -16.00 2.15 2.56
N LEU A 81 -14.95 2.93 2.85
CA LEU A 81 -15.03 4.37 3.10
C LEU A 81 -15.13 5.16 1.80
N SER A 82 -14.30 4.86 0.80
CA SER A 82 -14.31 5.58 -0.49
C SER A 82 -15.63 5.39 -1.24
N ALA A 83 -16.31 4.25 -1.10
CA ALA A 83 -17.62 4.02 -1.69
C ALA A 83 -18.73 4.95 -1.14
N LYS A 84 -18.47 5.67 -0.04
CA LYS A 84 -19.43 6.58 0.61
C LYS A 84 -19.12 8.06 0.33
N ILE A 85 -18.01 8.36 -0.33
CA ILE A 85 -17.51 9.72 -0.59
C ILE A 85 -17.42 9.92 -2.10
N ASN A 86 -17.80 11.10 -2.58
CA ASN A 86 -17.47 11.48 -3.95
C ASN A 86 -16.00 11.92 -4.03
N LEU A 87 -15.09 10.98 -4.32
CA LEU A 87 -13.65 11.26 -4.33
C LEU A 87 -13.22 12.30 -5.38
N GLU A 88 -14.00 12.50 -6.44
CA GLU A 88 -13.74 13.51 -7.47
C GLU A 88 -13.71 14.95 -6.89
N ASP A 89 -14.40 15.17 -5.77
CA ASP A 89 -14.39 16.46 -5.05
C ASP A 89 -13.11 16.65 -4.22
N TYR A 90 -12.32 15.59 -4.04
CA TYR A 90 -11.09 15.55 -3.23
C TYR A 90 -9.91 14.93 -3.99
N PRO A 91 -9.36 15.61 -5.01
CA PRO A 91 -8.34 15.03 -5.90
C PRO A 91 -7.10 14.47 -5.19
N HIS A 92 -6.66 15.12 -4.10
CA HIS A 92 -5.53 14.63 -3.31
C HIS A 92 -5.85 13.30 -2.60
N MET A 93 -7.04 13.18 -2.01
CA MET A 93 -7.48 11.93 -1.38
C MET A 93 -7.69 10.83 -2.41
N GLU A 94 -8.21 11.17 -3.60
CA GLU A 94 -8.35 10.23 -4.70
C GLU A 94 -7.00 9.66 -5.14
N ILE A 95 -6.00 10.52 -5.36
CA ILE A 95 -4.64 10.10 -5.72
C ILE A 95 -4.04 9.22 -4.61
N ASN A 96 -4.18 9.62 -3.34
CA ASN A 96 -3.70 8.85 -2.21
C ASN A 96 -4.36 7.46 -2.17
N PHE A 97 -5.68 7.40 -2.34
CA PHE A 97 -6.44 6.15 -2.38
C PHE A 97 -5.96 5.23 -3.50
N LEU A 98 -5.79 5.76 -4.71
CA LEU A 98 -5.29 4.99 -5.84
C LEU A 98 -3.88 4.45 -5.58
N ILE A 99 -2.93 5.30 -5.19
CA ILE A 99 -1.55 4.89 -4.94
C ILE A 99 -1.49 3.82 -3.84
N ILE A 100 -2.11 4.06 -2.69
CA ILE A 100 -2.03 3.15 -1.54
C ILE A 100 -2.73 1.83 -1.87
N SER A 101 -3.95 1.86 -2.41
CA SER A 101 -4.72 0.64 -2.69
C SER A 101 -4.05 -0.24 -3.74
N TYR A 102 -3.44 0.36 -4.78
CA TYR A 102 -2.68 -0.39 -5.77
C TYR A 102 -1.39 -0.96 -5.18
N THR A 103 -0.70 -0.19 -4.32
CA THR A 103 0.52 -0.68 -3.68
C THR A 103 0.25 -1.89 -2.79
N ILE A 104 -0.87 -1.91 -2.04
CA ILE A 104 -1.29 -3.07 -1.26
C ILE A 104 -1.48 -4.30 -2.18
N LYS A 105 -2.18 -4.14 -3.30
CA LYS A 105 -2.41 -5.23 -4.27
C LYS A 105 -1.10 -5.74 -4.88
N ILE A 106 -0.15 -4.84 -5.12
CA ILE A 106 1.18 -5.18 -5.64
C ILE A 106 1.96 -5.99 -4.60
N LEU A 107 1.99 -5.54 -3.34
CA LEU A 107 2.62 -6.25 -2.23
C LEU A 107 2.04 -7.65 -2.04
N GLU A 108 0.72 -7.80 -2.10
CA GLU A 108 0.06 -9.12 -2.01
C GLU A 108 0.54 -10.07 -3.11
N ARG A 109 0.56 -9.59 -4.37
CA ARG A 109 1.01 -10.39 -5.51
C ARG A 109 2.48 -10.79 -5.37
N TYR A 110 3.34 -9.88 -4.95
CA TYR A 110 4.77 -10.16 -4.81
C TYR A 110 5.08 -11.07 -3.63
N TYR A 111 4.37 -10.93 -2.52
CA TYR A 111 4.47 -11.88 -1.42
C TYR A 111 4.18 -13.31 -1.89
N LYS A 112 3.09 -13.51 -2.65
CA LYS A 112 2.76 -14.81 -3.24
C LYS A 112 3.87 -15.30 -4.18
N LEU A 113 4.41 -14.45 -5.03
CA LEU A 113 5.50 -14.83 -5.95
C LEU A 113 6.79 -15.24 -5.22
N ILE A 114 7.12 -14.60 -4.10
CA ILE A 114 8.33 -14.91 -3.32
C ILE A 114 8.14 -16.16 -2.46
N ASN A 115 6.94 -16.37 -1.89
CA ASN A 115 6.70 -17.44 -0.91
C ASN A 115 5.97 -18.68 -1.46
N GLU A 116 5.13 -18.52 -2.48
CA GLU A 116 4.50 -19.64 -3.22
C GLU A 116 5.36 -20.05 -4.45
N GLY A 117 6.35 -19.21 -4.80
CA GLY A 117 7.32 -19.47 -5.83
C GLY A 117 8.39 -20.47 -5.40
N ASN A 118 8.15 -21.74 -5.76
CA ASN A 118 9.18 -22.63 -6.30
C ASN A 118 9.92 -21.91 -7.45
N ILE A 119 10.87 -21.03 -7.14
CA ILE A 119 11.81 -20.50 -8.13
C ILE A 119 13.04 -21.42 -8.11
N ASN A 120 12.89 -22.56 -8.79
CA ASN A 120 14.02 -23.29 -9.38
C ASN A 120 14.50 -22.53 -10.63
#